data_AF-A0A3P1SIC0-F1
#
_entry.id   AF-A0A3P1SIC0-F1
#
_cell.length_a   1.000
_cell.length_b   1.000
_cell.length_c   1.000
_cell.angle_alpha   90.00
_cell.angle_beta   90.00
_cell.angle_gamma   90.00
#
_symmetry.space_group_name_H-M   'P 1'
#
loop_
_entity.id
_entity.type
_entity.pdbx_description
1 polymer ?
#
loop_
_entity_poly.entity_id
_entity_poly.type
_entity_poly.pdbx_seq_one_letter_code
_entity_poly.pdbx_strand_id
1 'polypeptide(L)'
;MADGKIDFEVLRGLLDDDTAGPMERYGLVLPGKREAQLLAQTPTTATLEPDRENSRDWDTTQNVVIESDNLEVLKVLQRHYFGQIR
;
A
#
# COMPACT_ATOMS: atom_id res chain seq x y z
N MET A 1 -7.34 2.06 -30.80
CA MET A 1 -6.18 1.63 -29.99
C MET A 1 -5.66 2.89 -29.29
N ALA A 2 -5.91 3.05 -28.00
CA ALA A 2 -5.48 4.23 -27.26
C ALA A 2 -3.99 4.10 -26.92
N ASP A 3 -3.22 5.11 -27.27
CA ASP A 3 -1.76 5.11 -27.41
C ASP A 3 -1.03 5.26 -26.06
N GLY A 4 -1.46 4.49 -25.04
CA GLY A 4 -0.88 4.49 -23.69
C GLY A 4 -0.94 5.82 -22.93
N LYS A 5 -1.53 6.87 -23.52
CA LYS A 5 -1.69 8.20 -22.93
C LYS A 5 -3.08 8.34 -22.36
N ILE A 6 -3.15 8.89 -21.15
CA ILE A 6 -4.41 9.23 -20.49
C ILE A 6 -5.06 10.37 -21.30
N ASP A 7 -6.28 10.12 -21.78
CA ASP A 7 -7.11 11.15 -22.40
C ASP A 7 -7.81 11.96 -21.29
N PHE A 8 -7.30 13.17 -21.06
CA PHE A 8 -7.81 14.05 -20.01
C PHE A 8 -9.18 14.65 -20.35
N GLU A 9 -9.59 14.72 -21.64
CA GLU A 9 -10.93 15.18 -22.00
C GLU A 9 -11.98 14.14 -21.62
N VAL A 10 -11.74 12.87 -21.96
CA VAL A 10 -12.61 11.76 -21.58
C VAL A 10 -12.65 11.59 -20.06
N LEU A 11 -11.50 11.68 -19.38
CA LEU A 11 -11.42 11.60 -17.93
C LEU A 11 -12.23 12.73 -17.26
N ARG A 12 -12.13 13.97 -17.79
CA ARG A 12 -12.88 15.11 -17.26
C ARG A 12 -14.38 14.96 -17.49
N GLY A 13 -14.80 14.41 -18.64
CA GLY A 13 -16.21 14.14 -18.92
C GLY A 13 -16.82 13.05 -18.03
N LEU A 14 -16.01 12.07 -17.59
CA LEU A 14 -16.44 11.00 -16.67
C LEU A 14 -16.50 11.43 -15.21
N LEU A 15 -15.75 12.47 -14.83
CA LEU A 15 -15.71 13.02 -13.46
C LEU A 15 -16.85 14.04 -13.18
N ASP A 16 -17.74 14.25 -14.16
CA ASP A 16 -19.00 15.03 -14.12
C ASP A 16 -19.08 16.13 -13.06
N ASP A 17 -18.59 17.35 -13.37
CA ASP A 17 -18.65 18.64 -12.63
C ASP A 17 -18.44 18.64 -11.09
N ASP A 18 -18.16 17.49 -10.47
CA ASP A 18 -17.83 17.28 -9.06
C ASP A 18 -16.32 17.47 -8.84
N THR A 19 -15.70 18.22 -9.75
CA THR A 19 -14.44 18.87 -9.44
C THR A 19 -14.76 19.94 -8.41
N ALA A 20 -14.63 19.55 -7.12
CA ALA A 20 -14.47 20.48 -6.01
C ALA A 20 -13.67 21.69 -6.52
N GLY A 21 -14.27 22.89 -6.46
CA GLY A 21 -13.80 24.10 -7.13
C GLY A 21 -12.38 24.52 -6.74
N PRO A 22 -12.01 25.81 -6.75
CA PRO A 22 -10.72 26.24 -6.20
C PRO A 22 -10.71 26.09 -4.68
N MET A 23 -10.78 24.86 -4.18
CA MET A 23 -10.57 24.49 -2.80
C MET A 23 -9.08 24.69 -2.58
N GLU A 24 -8.70 25.57 -1.66
CA GLU A 24 -7.31 25.68 -1.21
C GLU A 24 -6.83 24.31 -0.76
N ARG A 25 -6.05 23.65 -1.62
CA ARG A 25 -5.49 22.34 -1.32
C ARG A 25 -4.27 22.54 -0.45
N TYR A 26 -4.49 22.66 0.85
CA TYR A 26 -3.41 22.57 1.83
C TYR A 26 -2.86 21.15 1.82
N GLY A 27 -1.69 20.99 1.21
CA GLY A 27 -0.95 19.73 1.18
C GLY A 27 0.42 19.89 1.81
N LEU A 28 0.80 18.95 2.67
CA LEU A 28 2.18 18.85 3.13
C LEU A 28 3.07 18.41 1.95
N VAL A 29 4.02 19.27 1.58
CA VAL A 29 5.08 18.98 0.61
C VAL A 29 6.37 18.84 1.39
N LEU A 30 6.73 17.59 1.68
CA LEU A 30 7.98 17.24 2.36
C LEU A 30 8.98 16.71 1.33
N PRO A 31 10.29 17.01 1.49
CA PRO A 31 11.34 16.32 0.75
C PRO A 31 11.18 14.79 0.88
N GLY A 32 11.33 14.06 -0.23
CA GLY A 32 11.20 12.60 -0.24
C GLY A 32 9.75 12.06 -0.28
N LYS A 33 8.70 12.90 -0.21
CA LYS A 33 7.30 12.43 -0.27
C LYS A 33 7.00 11.55 -1.48
N ARG A 34 7.47 11.96 -2.66
CA ARG A 34 7.25 11.20 -3.91
C ARG A 34 7.97 9.86 -3.89
N GLU A 35 9.20 9.83 -3.37
CA GLU A 35 10.00 8.60 -3.26
C GLU A 35 9.37 7.63 -2.27
N ALA A 36 8.92 8.11 -1.11
CA ALA A 36 8.20 7.31 -0.13
C ALA A 36 6.90 6.71 -0.72
N GLN A 37 6.16 7.49 -1.52
CA GLN A 37 4.98 7.00 -2.23
C GLN A 37 5.30 5.90 -3.24
N LEU A 38 6.42 6.04 -3.96
CA LEU A 38 6.88 5.01 -4.91
C LEU A 38 7.29 3.75 -4.15
N LEU A 39 8.10 3.86 -3.10
CA LEU A 39 8.55 2.73 -2.28
C LEU A 39 7.38 1.94 -1.66
N ALA A 40 6.34 2.64 -1.21
CA ALA A 40 5.13 2.01 -0.69
C ALA A 40 4.33 1.23 -1.75
N GLN A 41 4.38 1.69 -3.02
CA GLN A 41 3.69 1.05 -4.14
C GLN A 41 4.53 -0.01 -4.85
N THR A 42 5.85 0.00 -4.66
CA THR A 42 6.74 -1.02 -5.23
C THR A 42 6.39 -2.40 -4.67
N PRO A 43 6.05 -3.38 -5.53
CA PRO A 43 5.77 -4.74 -5.10
C PRO A 43 6.94 -5.35 -4.33
N THR A 44 6.64 -6.10 -3.28
CA THR A 44 7.64 -6.90 -2.56
C THR A 44 7.91 -8.22 -3.29
N THR A 45 9.15 -8.70 -3.22
CA THR A 45 9.54 -10.05 -3.61
C THR A 45 9.74 -10.98 -2.40
N ALA A 46 9.53 -10.47 -1.19
CA ALA A 46 9.68 -11.23 0.04
C ALA A 46 8.50 -12.21 0.23
N THR A 47 8.77 -13.28 0.99
CA THR A 47 7.76 -14.23 1.47
C THR A 47 8.02 -14.52 2.94
N LEU A 48 7.00 -14.99 3.65
CA LEU A 48 7.15 -15.47 5.02
C LEU A 48 7.69 -16.90 5.01
N GLU A 49 8.66 -17.16 5.88
CA GLU A 49 9.16 -18.50 6.17
C GLU A 49 8.79 -18.86 7.62
N PRO A 50 8.11 -20.00 7.85
CA PRO A 50 7.72 -20.41 9.20
C PRO A 50 8.90 -20.98 9.98
N ASP A 51 9.19 -20.42 11.16
CA ASP A 51 10.19 -20.95 12.09
C ASP A 51 9.51 -21.71 13.23
N ARG A 52 9.33 -23.01 13.05
CA ARG A 52 8.67 -23.88 14.04
C ARG A 52 9.54 -24.13 15.27
N GLU A 53 10.86 -24.14 15.12
CA GLU A 53 11.79 -24.48 16.20
C GLU A 53 11.84 -23.39 17.26
N ASN A 54 11.77 -22.12 16.83
CA ASN A 54 11.75 -20.97 17.74
C ASN A 54 10.33 -20.52 18.13
N SER A 55 9.30 -21.17 17.59
CA SER A 55 7.92 -20.85 17.92
C SER A 55 7.43 -21.59 19.16
N ARG A 56 6.60 -20.90 19.94
CA ARG A 56 5.93 -21.47 21.11
C ARG A 56 4.47 -21.74 20.80
N ASP A 57 3.98 -22.92 21.22
CA ASP A 57 2.57 -23.31 21.09
C ASP A 57 2.07 -23.26 19.63
N TRP A 58 2.91 -23.71 18.68
CA TRP A 58 2.72 -23.54 17.23
C TRP A 58 1.30 -23.85 16.73
N ASP A 59 0.71 -24.96 17.19
CA ASP A 59 -0.59 -25.43 16.71
C ASP A 59 -1.79 -24.72 17.38
N THR A 60 -1.57 -23.93 18.44
CA THR A 60 -2.66 -23.37 19.26
C THR A 60 -2.59 -21.85 19.42
N THR A 61 -1.42 -21.24 19.27
CA THR A 61 -1.26 -19.79 19.38
C THR A 61 -1.98 -19.06 18.25
N GLN A 62 -2.57 -17.91 18.57
CA GLN A 62 -3.15 -16.98 17.58
C GLN A 62 -2.27 -15.73 17.38
N ASN A 63 -1.04 -15.77 17.89
CA ASN A 63 -0.10 -14.67 17.83
C ASN A 63 1.05 -15.00 16.87
N VAL A 64 1.55 -13.99 16.16
CA VAL A 64 2.68 -14.11 15.24
C VAL A 64 3.69 -13.01 15.53
N VAL A 65 4.97 -13.34 15.48
CA VAL A 65 6.09 -12.39 15.44
C VAL A 65 6.78 -12.56 14.11
N ILE A 66 7.09 -11.46 13.43
CA ILE A 66 7.75 -11.46 12.13
C ILE A 66 9.01 -10.60 12.25
N GLU A 67 10.16 -11.18 11.92
CA GLU A 67 11.46 -10.50 11.96
C GLU A 67 11.90 -10.10 10.56
N SER A 68 11.81 -8.81 10.23
CA SER A 68 12.34 -8.23 8.99
C SER A 68 12.27 -6.69 9.03
N ASP A 69 12.52 -6.03 7.90
CA ASP A 69 12.18 -4.62 7.71
C ASP A 69 10.66 -4.42 7.71
N ASN A 70 10.18 -3.48 8.52
CA ASN A 70 8.75 -3.26 8.74
C ASN A 70 7.98 -2.94 7.45
N LEU A 71 8.57 -2.20 6.50
CA LEU A 71 7.89 -1.86 5.25
C LEU A 71 7.66 -3.11 4.40
N GLU A 72 8.66 -3.99 4.30
CA GLU A 72 8.54 -5.25 3.57
C GLU A 72 7.54 -6.21 4.25
N VAL A 73 7.54 -6.30 5.59
CA VAL A 73 6.53 -7.07 6.33
C VAL A 73 5.12 -6.58 6.02
N LEU A 74 4.90 -5.25 6.10
CA LEU A 74 3.58 -4.67 5.83
C LEU A 74 3.12 -4.92 4.39
N LYS A 75 4.03 -4.90 3.41
CA LYS A 75 3.71 -5.26 2.02
C LYS A 75 3.29 -6.71 1.86
N VAL A 76 3.96 -7.65 2.55
CA VAL A 76 3.58 -9.07 2.50
C VAL A 76 2.20 -9.29 3.13
N LEU A 77 1.92 -8.66 4.26
CA LEU A 77 0.63 -8.79 4.96
C LEU A 77 -0.53 -8.09 4.24
N GLN A 78 -0.24 -7.06 3.42
CA GLN A 78 -1.24 -6.19 2.80
C GLN A 78 -2.37 -6.98 2.12
N ARG A 79 -2.04 -7.99 1.31
CA ARG A 79 -3.04 -8.73 0.52
C ARG A 79 -4.06 -9.48 1.39
N HIS A 80 -3.63 -10.04 2.51
CA HIS A 80 -4.44 -10.94 3.31
C HIS A 80 -5.03 -10.28 4.56
N TYR A 81 -4.48 -9.16 5.01
CA TYR A 81 -4.88 -8.47 6.25
C TYR A 81 -5.43 -7.05 6.01
N PHE A 82 -5.60 -6.62 4.76
CA PHE A 82 -6.21 -5.33 4.45
C PHE A 82 -7.57 -5.17 5.14
N GLY A 83 -7.72 -4.10 5.93
CA GLY A 83 -8.95 -3.76 6.64
C GLY A 83 -9.32 -4.69 7.81
N GLN A 84 -8.44 -5.62 8.21
CA GLN A 84 -8.72 -6.59 9.27
C GLN A 84 -8.09 -6.25 10.62
N ILE A 85 -7.12 -5.34 10.65
CA ILE A 85 -6.46 -4.87 11.88
C ILE A 85 -7.33 -3.81 12.57
N ARG A 86 -7.49 -3.94 13.90
CA ARG A 86 -8.27 -3.03 14.76
C ARG A 86 -7.40 -2.43 15.85
#